data_AF-A0A496MYR1-F1
#
_entry.id   AF-A0A496MYR1-F1
#
_cell.length_a   1.000
_cell.length_b   1.000
_cell.length_c   1.000
_cell.angle_alpha   90.00
_cell.angle_beta   90.00
_cell.angle_gamma   90.00
#
_symmetry.space_group_name_H-M   'P 1'
#
loop_
_entity.id
_entity.type
_entity.pdbx_description
1 polymer ?
#
loop_
_entity_poly.entity_id
_entity_poly.type
_entity_poly.pdbx_seq_one_letter_code
_entity_poly.pdbx_strand_id
1 'polypeptide(L)'
;MSRKSRRKNLQQIVALLVAVVVVVIASVAFQRWWNNRPGPEPKDVAITVTVNGTEQEVLPYSICELGSNCVENKVTMLDVADDAKISIKVPRYVYDHEWTQLTIYDNPAANDEKLHGAHERDTIEVPVTIDPVG
;
A
#
# COMPACT_ATOMS: atom_id res chain seq x y z
N MET A 1 -47.17 -30.26 -28.91
CA MET A 1 -46.65 -29.78 -27.61
C MET A 1 -47.67 -28.86 -26.95
N SER A 2 -48.21 -29.24 -25.78
CA SER A 2 -49.24 -28.49 -25.06
C SER A 2 -48.75 -27.08 -24.68
N ARG A 3 -49.61 -26.06 -24.85
CA ARG A 3 -49.35 -24.64 -24.52
C ARG A 3 -48.82 -24.44 -23.08
N LYS A 4 -49.13 -25.37 -22.17
CA LYS A 4 -48.67 -25.37 -20.77
C LYS A 4 -47.15 -25.61 -20.64
N SER A 5 -46.54 -26.47 -21.46
CA SER A 5 -45.09 -26.73 -21.38
C SER A 5 -44.27 -25.61 -22.01
N ARG A 6 -44.77 -25.00 -23.10
CA ARG A 6 -44.18 -23.78 -23.69
C ARG A 6 -44.12 -22.62 -22.69
N ARG A 7 -45.19 -22.40 -21.91
CA ARG A 7 -45.21 -21.32 -20.89
C ARG A 7 -44.21 -21.57 -19.75
N LYS A 8 -44.07 -22.82 -19.27
CA LYS A 8 -43.08 -23.16 -18.24
C LYS A 8 -41.63 -22.99 -18.73
N ASN A 9 -41.31 -23.45 -19.95
CA ASN A 9 -39.99 -23.22 -20.54
C ASN A 9 -39.69 -21.73 -20.75
N LEU A 10 -40.68 -20.96 -21.19
CA LEU A 10 -40.52 -19.51 -21.37
C LEU A 10 -40.27 -18.79 -20.03
N GLN A 11 -40.98 -19.18 -18.96
CA GLN A 11 -40.74 -18.65 -17.61
C GLN A 11 -39.33 -18.99 -17.11
N GLN A 12 -38.83 -20.19 -17.41
CA GLN A 12 -37.50 -20.62 -17.00
C GLN A 12 -36.39 -19.84 -17.72
N ILE A 13 -36.55 -19.59 -19.03
CA ILE A 13 -35.62 -18.77 -19.81
C ILE A 13 -35.62 -17.32 -19.32
N VAL A 14 -36.80 -16.75 -19.05
CA VAL A 14 -36.91 -15.37 -18.51
C VAL A 14 -36.29 -15.29 -17.12
N ALA A 15 -36.53 -16.25 -16.24
CA ALA A 15 -35.92 -16.29 -14.91
C ALA A 15 -34.39 -16.37 -14.98
N LEU A 16 -33.85 -17.18 -15.90
CA LEU A 16 -32.42 -17.28 -16.12
C LEU A 16 -31.83 -15.98 -16.67
N LEU A 17 -32.50 -15.32 -17.62
CA LEU A 17 -32.10 -14.00 -18.12
C LEU A 17 -32.08 -12.96 -17.02
N VAL A 18 -33.11 -12.91 -16.17
CA VAL A 18 -33.17 -11.98 -15.03
C VAL A 18 -32.03 -12.25 -14.05
N ALA A 19 -31.74 -13.51 -13.74
CA ALA A 19 -30.63 -13.87 -12.86
C ALA A 19 -29.28 -13.39 -13.42
N VAL A 20 -29.04 -13.57 -14.73
CA VAL A 20 -27.83 -13.08 -15.40
C VAL A 20 -27.75 -11.56 -15.31
N VAL A 21 -28.84 -10.85 -15.60
CA VAL A 21 -28.88 -9.38 -15.52
C VAL A 21 -28.56 -8.89 -14.10
N VAL A 22 -29.10 -9.55 -13.06
CA VAL A 22 -28.82 -9.19 -11.67
C VAL A 22 -27.32 -9.36 -11.33
N VAL A 23 -26.71 -10.47 -11.75
CA VAL A 23 -25.28 -10.71 -11.52
C VAL A 23 -24.42 -9.67 -12.24
N VAL A 24 -24.77 -9.31 -13.48
CA VAL A 24 -24.06 -8.26 -14.24
C VAL A 24 -24.17 -6.90 -13.54
N ILE A 25 -25.37 -6.49 -13.12
CA ILE A 25 -25.57 -5.22 -12.41
C ILE A 25 -24.78 -5.19 -11.10
N ALA A 26 -24.82 -6.26 -10.31
CA ALA A 26 -24.06 -6.36 -9.07
C ALA A 26 -22.55 -6.27 -9.32
N SER A 27 -22.06 -6.94 -10.36
CA SER A 27 -20.64 -6.94 -10.74
C SER A 27 -20.17 -5.55 -11.19
N VAL A 28 -20.95 -4.88 -12.04
CA VAL A 28 -20.65 -3.52 -12.51
C VAL A 28 -20.71 -2.51 -11.36
N ALA A 29 -21.69 -2.63 -10.47
CA ALA A 29 -21.78 -1.78 -9.28
C ALA A 29 -20.56 -1.96 -8.37
N PHE A 30 -20.15 -3.21 -8.13
CA PHE A 30 -18.97 -3.53 -7.34
C PHE A 30 -17.69 -3.01 -7.99
N GLN A 31 -17.49 -3.27 -9.29
CA GLN A 31 -16.34 -2.78 -10.03
C GLN A 31 -16.27 -1.25 -10.03
N ARG A 32 -17.41 -0.57 -10.27
CA ARG A 32 -17.46 0.89 -10.26
C ARG A 32 -17.15 1.46 -8.88
N TRP A 33 -17.68 0.85 -7.82
CA TRP A 33 -17.37 1.26 -6.45
C TRP A 33 -15.90 1.03 -6.10
N TRP A 34 -15.34 -0.11 -6.50
CA TRP A 34 -13.95 -0.45 -6.24
C TRP A 34 -12.98 0.47 -7.00
N ASN A 35 -13.26 0.71 -8.28
CA ASN A 35 -12.42 1.54 -9.15
C ASN A 35 -12.53 3.04 -8.84
N ASN A 36 -13.66 3.50 -8.27
CA ASN A 36 -13.87 4.89 -7.90
C ASN A 36 -13.43 5.22 -6.47
N ARG A 37 -12.62 4.37 -5.82
CA ARG A 37 -11.94 4.75 -4.57
C ARG A 37 -10.65 5.48 -4.95
N PRO A 38 -10.63 6.82 -4.97
CA PRO A 38 -9.38 7.54 -5.21
C PRO A 38 -8.36 7.10 -4.16
N GLY A 39 -7.13 6.82 -4.61
CA GLY A 39 -6.01 6.68 -3.69
C GLY A 39 -5.74 7.98 -2.94
N PRO A 40 -5.03 7.95 -1.80
CA PRO A 40 -4.56 9.15 -1.15
C PRO A 40 -3.67 9.96 -2.11
N GLU A 41 -3.64 11.27 -1.94
CA GLU A 41 -2.64 12.08 -2.61
C GLU A 41 -1.26 11.68 -2.09
N PRO A 42 -0.18 11.78 -2.90
CA PRO A 42 1.16 11.38 -2.47
C PRO A 42 1.59 12.00 -1.13
N LYS A 43 1.15 13.22 -0.84
CA LYS A 43 1.43 13.95 0.42
C LYS A 43 0.81 13.35 1.66
N ASP A 44 -0.23 12.53 1.49
CA ASP A 44 -0.97 11.90 2.56
C ASP A 44 -0.56 10.42 2.74
N VAL A 45 0.44 9.94 1.98
CA VAL A 45 0.96 8.58 2.08
C VAL A 45 2.00 8.48 3.20
N ALA A 46 1.56 8.09 4.39
CA ALA A 46 2.44 7.91 5.55
C ALA A 46 3.05 6.50 5.62
N ILE A 47 4.30 6.41 6.09
CA ILE A 47 4.86 5.15 6.64
C ILE A 47 4.50 5.05 8.13
N THR A 48 4.34 3.84 8.63
CA THR A 48 4.15 3.62 10.07
C THR A 48 5.46 3.16 10.67
N VAL A 49 5.95 3.88 11.67
CA VAL A 49 7.16 3.52 12.41
C VAL A 49 6.76 3.02 13.79
N THR A 50 7.28 1.86 14.19
CA THR A 50 7.07 1.26 15.49
C THR A 50 8.40 1.15 16.22
N VAL A 51 8.49 1.76 17.40
CA VAL A 51 9.64 1.66 18.31
C VAL A 51 9.14 1.25 19.68
N ASN A 52 9.65 0.15 20.23
CA ASN A 52 9.30 -0.35 21.56
C ASN A 52 7.77 -0.49 21.78
N GLY A 53 7.02 -0.84 20.73
CA GLY A 53 5.56 -0.99 20.75
C GLY A 53 4.76 0.30 20.62
N THR A 54 5.42 1.46 20.48
CA THR A 54 4.75 2.74 20.15
C THR A 54 4.76 2.95 18.65
N GLU A 55 3.57 3.14 18.06
CA GLU A 55 3.41 3.44 16.64
C GLU A 55 3.30 4.94 16.39
N GLN A 56 3.94 5.41 15.32
CA GLN A 56 3.86 6.79 14.84
C GLN A 56 3.79 6.80 13.32
N GLU A 57 2.88 7.60 12.76
CA GLU A 57 2.83 7.86 11.33
C GLU A 57 3.83 8.95 10.94
N VAL A 58 4.58 8.71 9.87
CA VAL A 58 5.57 9.63 9.31
C VAL A 58 5.19 9.96 7.87
N LEU A 59 4.92 11.24 7.62
CA LEU A 59 4.61 11.75 6.29
C LEU A 59 5.88 11.86 5.42
N PRO A 60 5.74 11.90 4.09
CA PRO A 60 6.87 11.98 3.19
C PRO A 60 7.72 13.24 3.43
N TYR A 61 9.04 13.08 3.34
CA TYR A 61 9.99 14.18 3.49
C TYR A 61 9.85 15.22 2.37
N SER A 62 9.70 14.79 1.11
CA SER A 62 9.56 15.73 -0.02
C SER A 62 8.75 15.12 -1.13
N ILE A 63 7.96 15.94 -1.81
CA ILE A 63 7.10 15.56 -2.93
C ILE A 63 7.09 16.71 -3.94
N CYS A 64 7.18 16.38 -5.22
CA CYS A 64 7.25 17.34 -6.30
C CYS A 64 6.76 16.74 -7.60
N GLU A 65 6.27 17.62 -8.48
CA GLU A 65 6.05 17.26 -9.88
C GLU A 65 7.38 17.18 -10.62
N LEU A 66 7.41 16.40 -11.70
CA LEU A 66 8.58 16.27 -12.56
C LEU A 66 9.01 17.65 -13.10
N GLY A 67 10.27 18.01 -12.87
CA GLY A 67 10.83 19.30 -13.30
C GLY A 67 10.55 20.49 -12.37
N SER A 68 9.86 20.27 -11.25
CA SER A 68 9.66 21.28 -10.21
C SER A 68 10.69 21.14 -9.08
N ASN A 69 10.92 22.23 -8.32
CA ASN A 69 11.72 22.17 -7.11
C ASN A 69 10.91 21.53 -5.98
N CYS A 70 11.48 20.53 -5.31
CA CYS A 70 10.82 19.83 -4.23
C CYS A 70 10.85 20.65 -2.94
N VAL A 71 9.67 20.82 -2.32
CA VAL A 71 9.58 21.43 -0.99
C VAL A 71 9.86 20.33 0.02
N GLU A 72 10.86 20.56 0.85
CA GLU A 72 11.23 19.65 1.93
C GLU A 72 10.38 19.94 3.18
N ASN A 73 9.79 18.89 3.72
CA ASN A 73 9.12 18.87 5.00
C ASN A 73 10.15 18.69 6.12
N LYS A 74 9.72 18.82 7.37
CA LYS A 74 10.60 18.57 8.52
C LYS A 74 10.88 17.07 8.64
N VAL A 75 12.14 16.74 8.90
CA VAL A 75 12.53 15.38 9.29
C VAL A 75 11.87 15.03 10.62
N THR A 76 11.20 13.89 10.67
CA THR A 76 10.67 13.35 11.93
C THR A 76 11.81 12.75 12.73
N MET A 77 12.03 13.29 13.92
CA MET A 77 12.98 12.74 14.89
C MET A 77 12.26 11.78 15.82
N LEU A 78 12.90 10.66 16.14
CA LEU A 78 12.38 9.65 17.05
C LEU A 78 13.35 9.52 18.23
N ASP A 79 12.82 9.53 19.46
CA ASP A 79 13.60 9.19 20.64
C ASP A 79 13.66 7.67 20.76
N VAL A 80 14.83 7.09 20.52
CA VAL A 80 15.07 5.65 20.49
C VAL A 80 16.21 5.28 21.43
N ALA A 81 16.16 4.09 22.02
CA ALA A 81 17.29 3.55 22.79
C ALA A 81 18.35 2.97 21.84
N ASP A 82 19.62 2.98 22.24
CA ASP A 82 20.74 2.55 21.40
C ASP A 82 20.62 1.08 20.92
N ASP A 83 19.98 0.23 21.72
CA ASP A 83 19.76 -1.20 21.44
C ASP A 83 18.40 -1.48 20.77
N ALA A 84 17.61 -0.43 20.48
CA ALA A 84 16.29 -0.60 19.89
C ALA A 84 16.39 -1.03 18.41
N LYS A 85 15.32 -1.67 17.96
CA LYS A 85 15.04 -1.90 16.54
C LYS A 85 13.81 -1.10 16.15
N ILE A 86 13.93 -0.36 15.06
CA ILE A 86 12.87 0.42 14.47
C ILE A 86 12.18 -0.48 13.44
N SER A 87 10.90 -0.79 13.64
CA SER A 87 10.09 -1.44 12.61
C SER A 87 9.42 -0.38 11.76
N ILE A 88 9.55 -0.47 10.45
CA ILE A 88 8.95 0.47 9.50
C ILE A 88 8.03 -0.33 8.59
N LYS A 89 6.74 -0.02 8.66
CA LYS A 89 5.72 -0.54 7.77
C LYS A 89 5.48 0.44 6.63
N VAL A 90 5.71 -0.04 5.43
CA VAL A 90 5.55 0.67 4.17
C VAL A 90 4.08 0.56 3.75
N PRO A 91 3.42 1.66 3.32
CA PRO A 91 2.04 1.61 2.89
C PRO A 91 1.92 0.97 1.50
N ARG A 92 0.72 0.46 1.19
CA ARG A 92 0.44 -0.19 -0.11
C ARG A 92 0.85 0.64 -1.31
N TYR A 93 0.58 1.94 -1.27
CA TYR A 93 0.88 2.89 -2.35
C TYR A 93 2.38 3.08 -2.62
N VAL A 94 3.24 2.45 -1.82
CA VAL A 94 4.69 2.39 -2.03
C VAL A 94 5.12 0.96 -2.30
N TYR A 95 4.75 -0.01 -1.45
CA TYR A 95 5.23 -1.39 -1.63
C TYR A 95 4.62 -2.11 -2.83
N ASP A 96 3.52 -1.64 -3.42
CA ASP A 96 2.97 -2.22 -4.65
C ASP A 96 3.77 -1.85 -5.91
N HIS A 97 4.82 -1.04 -5.75
CA HIS A 97 5.78 -0.65 -6.78
C HIS A 97 7.21 -0.93 -6.31
N GLU A 98 8.20 -0.70 -7.16
CA GLU A 98 9.61 -0.77 -6.79
C GLU A 98 9.98 0.41 -5.87
N TRP A 99 10.74 0.13 -4.82
CA TRP A 99 11.18 1.14 -3.86
C TRP A 99 12.55 0.81 -3.26
N THR A 100 13.28 1.84 -2.82
CA THR A 100 14.62 1.70 -2.25
C THR A 100 14.61 2.08 -0.78
N GLN A 101 15.27 1.25 0.04
CA GLN A 101 15.60 1.55 1.42
C GLN A 101 17.04 2.06 1.47
N LEU A 102 17.24 3.28 1.96
CA LEU A 102 18.55 3.85 2.27
C LEU A 102 18.70 4.00 3.78
N THR A 103 19.72 3.37 4.35
CA THR A 103 20.03 3.45 5.79
C THR A 103 21.40 4.09 5.98
N ILE A 104 21.46 5.17 6.75
CA ILE A 104 22.67 5.96 6.98
C ILE A 104 22.98 5.95 8.47
N TYR A 105 24.20 5.56 8.82
CA TYR A 105 24.75 5.59 10.17
C TYR A 105 25.90 6.59 10.29
N ASP A 106 26.28 6.93 11.52
CA ASP A 106 27.44 7.76 11.80
C ASP A 106 28.75 7.14 11.30
N ASN A 107 28.86 5.81 11.32
CA ASN A 107 29.94 5.08 10.66
C ASN A 107 29.55 4.80 9.19
N PRO A 108 30.19 5.46 8.20
CA PRO A 108 29.82 5.29 6.80
C PRO A 108 30.01 3.87 6.27
N ALA A 109 30.87 3.06 6.90
CA ALA A 109 31.10 1.67 6.52
C ALA A 109 29.90 0.76 6.84
N ALA A 110 28.95 1.21 7.66
CA ALA A 110 27.72 0.50 8.01
C ALA A 110 26.50 0.96 7.19
N ASN A 111 26.66 1.96 6.30
CA ASN A 111 25.58 2.40 5.42
C ASN A 111 25.16 1.27 4.47
N ASP A 112 23.86 1.19 4.20
CA ASP A 112 23.30 0.16 3.33
C ASP A 112 22.22 0.74 2.42
N GLU A 113 22.14 0.20 1.20
CA GLU A 113 21.10 0.51 0.22
C GLU A 113 20.52 -0.78 -0.32
N LYS A 114 19.20 -0.92 -0.21
CA LYS A 114 18.48 -2.10 -0.68
C LYS A 114 17.32 -1.73 -1.59
N LEU A 115 17.35 -2.27 -2.80
CA LEU A 115 16.22 -2.22 -3.73
C LEU A 115 15.22 -3.33 -3.39
N HIS A 116 13.95 -2.98 -3.32
CA HIS A 116 12.83 -3.91 -3.12
C HIS A 116 11.89 -3.84 -4.31
N GLY A 117 11.54 -4.99 -4.87
CA GLY A 117 10.56 -5.10 -5.93
C GLY A 117 9.11 -4.90 -5.44
N ALA A 118 8.20 -4.72 -6.40
CA ALA A 118 6.77 -4.64 -6.13
C ALA A 118 6.28 -5.89 -5.36
N HIS A 119 5.57 -5.66 -4.26
CA HIS A 119 5.05 -6.65 -3.32
C HIS A 119 6.10 -7.57 -2.68
N GLU A 120 7.39 -7.26 -2.77
CA GLU A 120 8.45 -8.06 -2.14
C GLU A 120 8.41 -7.93 -0.61
N ARG A 121 8.23 -6.71 -0.12
CA ARG A 121 8.33 -6.40 1.30
C ARG A 121 7.48 -5.18 1.66
N ASP A 122 6.71 -5.29 2.74
CA ASP A 122 5.89 -4.22 3.30
C ASP A 122 6.34 -3.79 4.70
N THR A 123 7.30 -4.51 5.29
CA THR A 123 7.85 -4.25 6.63
C THR A 123 9.35 -4.48 6.66
N ILE A 124 10.09 -3.52 7.20
CA ILE A 124 11.54 -3.60 7.42
C ILE A 124 11.87 -3.37 8.90
N GLU A 125 12.97 -3.95 9.35
CA GLU A 125 13.54 -3.67 10.66
C GLU A 125 14.90 -3.01 10.46
N VAL A 126 15.13 -1.90 11.15
CA VAL A 126 16.38 -1.15 11.12
C VAL A 126 16.91 -1.05 12.55
N PRO A 127 18.07 -1.64 12.86
CA PRO A 127 18.69 -1.47 14.17
C PRO A 127 19.17 -0.03 14.35
N VAL A 128 19.07 0.52 15.56
CA VAL A 128 19.58 1.88 15.85
C VAL A 128 21.11 1.91 15.81
N THR A 129 21.74 0.86 16.32
CA THR A 129 23.21 0.70 16.36
C THR A 129 23.62 -0.56 15.62
N ILE A 130 24.69 -0.45 14.82
CA ILE A 130 25.37 -1.60 14.19
C ILE A 130 26.79 -1.68 14.76
N ASP A 131 27.22 -2.90 15.08
CA ASP A 131 28.60 -3.15 15.51
C ASP A 131 29.60 -2.73 14.43
N PRO A 132 30.78 -2.20 14.80
CA PRO A 132 31.79 -1.83 13.83
C PRO A 132 32.17 -3.05 12.97
N VAL A 133 32.09 -2.91 11.66
CA VAL A 133 32.70 -3.86 10.73
C VAL A 133 34.22 -3.75 10.89
N GLY A 134 34.80 -4.77 11.53
CA GLY A 134 36.25 -4.91 11.76
C GLY A 134 37.00 -5.43 10.56
#